data_AF-A0A9D0LZ26-F1
#
_entry.id   AF-A0A9D0LZ26-F1
#
_cell.length_a   1.000
_cell.length_b   1.000
_cell.length_c   1.000
_cell.angle_alpha   90.00
_cell.angle_beta   90.00
_cell.angle_gamma   90.00
#
_symmetry.space_group_name_H-M   'P 1'
#
loop_
_entity.id
_entity.type
_entity.pdbx_description
1 polymer ?
#
loop_
_entity_poly.entity_id
_entity_poly.type
_entity_poly.pdbx_seq_one_letter_code
_entity_poly.pdbx_strand_id
1 'polypeptide(L)'
;MAIGKSVSAITLSAAAAALLTFSGCGGGSSSGGGSSSSISSGGSSSSSSQGQYETLPKEITADMTLKAGAIYKYSGKVNVKSPAVLTVPAGTKIAGETPASFIVIEAGAKLNAVGTKAEPIVFTSLKDVEGQSGQNKAGEWGGLVLAGNAYTHYGVAKYEADETVEFGCDESKGIACQNDQSSGDLEYVVVKHSGFEVEKDKELNGLSLAGVGSGTVLKNIAIIGGLDDGIEIWGGRANIDGLYVYNAQDDSVDTDLGYRGTIQNVLVRQVNVDKTNNHDSSGMEFGNDANTITTDDSNCTQPIMINYTGYIKGGGFYNKFDAGMKWNNVKFVSDKTVDQEQVFFRGTDSYDTGGKHIDGPVCFKDTAMTLTQENVYSKSNSKEPKTEKTAYDFFVTDGKLLGDPTQIQIDSDACTGADEASVWKGKAGSNDALEK
;
A
#
# COMPACT_ATOMS: atom_id res chain seq x y z
N MET A 1 56.66 8.51 9.80
CA MET A 1 56.79 7.11 10.25
C MET A 1 56.03 6.27 9.24
N ALA A 2 56.76 5.58 8.37
CA ALA A 2 56.19 4.72 7.33
C ALA A 2 55.92 3.34 7.92
N ILE A 3 54.72 2.79 7.72
CA ILE A 3 54.48 1.35 7.78
C ILE A 3 53.50 1.02 6.66
N GLY A 4 53.93 0.14 5.77
CA GLY A 4 53.19 -0.25 4.57
C GLY A 4 52.59 -1.66 4.63
N LYS A 5 51.75 -1.89 3.62
CA LYS A 5 51.41 -3.13 2.91
C LYS A 5 51.00 -4.38 3.71
N SER A 6 49.78 -4.86 3.41
CA SER A 6 49.63 -6.15 2.71
C SER A 6 48.22 -6.30 2.11
N VAL A 7 48.17 -6.48 0.78
CA VAL A 7 47.02 -7.02 0.04
C VAL A 7 47.21 -8.54 -0.01
N SER A 8 46.17 -9.32 0.27
CA SER A 8 46.15 -10.76 -0.03
C SER A 8 44.92 -11.10 -0.84
N ALA A 9 45.18 -11.65 -2.02
CA ALA A 9 44.21 -12.24 -2.93
C ALA A 9 43.66 -13.55 -2.34
N ILE A 10 42.35 -13.77 -2.45
CA ILE A 10 41.74 -15.07 -2.19
C ILE A 10 41.32 -15.66 -3.53
N THR A 11 41.87 -16.84 -3.78
CA THR A 11 41.77 -17.66 -4.99
C THR A 11 40.45 -18.45 -5.01
N LEU A 12 39.82 -18.52 -6.18
CA LEU A 12 38.75 -19.47 -6.50
C LEU A 12 39.26 -20.91 -6.38
N SER A 13 38.44 -21.80 -5.83
CA SER A 13 38.57 -23.25 -6.06
C SER A 13 37.19 -23.87 -6.28
N ALA A 14 37.04 -24.50 -7.44
CA ALA A 14 35.87 -25.26 -7.86
C ALA A 14 35.94 -26.67 -7.25
N ALA A 15 34.82 -27.16 -6.73
CA ALA A 15 34.67 -28.55 -6.28
C ALA A 15 33.70 -29.28 -7.22
N ALA A 16 34.22 -30.28 -7.93
CA ALA A 16 33.48 -31.21 -8.77
C ALA A 16 32.88 -32.33 -7.91
N ALA A 17 31.59 -32.63 -8.10
CA ALA A 17 30.93 -33.78 -7.47
C ALA A 17 30.91 -34.97 -8.44
N ALA A 18 31.44 -36.10 -7.96
CA ALA A 18 31.56 -37.36 -8.70
C ALA A 18 30.24 -38.16 -8.68
N LEU A 19 29.86 -38.70 -9.85
CA LEU A 19 28.79 -39.69 -10.00
C LEU A 19 29.25 -41.07 -9.50
N LEU A 20 28.46 -41.68 -8.62
CA LEU A 20 28.54 -43.09 -8.26
C LEU A 20 27.64 -43.90 -9.21
N THR A 21 28.22 -44.89 -9.89
CA THR A 21 27.48 -45.92 -10.64
C THR A 21 27.63 -47.26 -9.90
N PHE A 22 26.51 -47.94 -9.67
CA PHE A 22 26.50 -49.34 -9.21
C PHE A 22 26.33 -50.26 -10.42
N SER A 23 27.29 -51.16 -10.63
CA SER A 23 27.15 -52.33 -11.50
C SER A 23 26.73 -53.54 -10.66
N GLY A 24 25.65 -54.20 -11.07
CA GLY A 24 25.25 -55.53 -10.59
C GLY A 24 25.04 -56.45 -11.79
N CYS A 25 25.69 -57.61 -11.75
CA CYS A 25 25.76 -58.62 -12.80
C CYS A 25 25.03 -59.90 -12.37
N GLY A 26 24.43 -60.65 -13.30
CA GLY A 26 24.38 -62.12 -13.23
C GLY A 26 23.11 -62.86 -13.68
N GLY A 27 23.17 -63.46 -14.89
CA GLY A 27 22.63 -64.79 -15.30
C GLY A 27 21.10 -65.01 -15.39
N GLY A 28 20.49 -65.75 -16.33
CA GLY A 28 20.94 -66.55 -17.48
C GLY A 28 19.76 -67.41 -18.03
N SER A 29 19.64 -67.48 -19.37
CA SER A 29 19.00 -68.51 -20.24
C SER A 29 17.49 -68.88 -20.14
N SER A 30 16.68 -68.59 -21.17
CA SER A 30 16.41 -69.51 -22.33
C SER A 30 15.14 -69.15 -23.15
N SER A 31 15.31 -69.24 -24.49
CA SER A 31 14.38 -69.53 -25.60
C SER A 31 13.08 -68.74 -25.85
N GLY A 32 12.98 -68.18 -27.08
CA GLY A 32 11.80 -68.40 -27.93
C GLY A 32 11.14 -67.17 -28.59
N GLY A 33 11.53 -66.86 -29.83
CA GLY A 33 10.61 -66.54 -30.95
C GLY A 33 9.88 -65.18 -31.03
N GLY A 34 10.32 -64.34 -31.98
CA GLY A 34 9.41 -63.76 -32.99
C GLY A 34 8.74 -62.40 -32.72
N SER A 35 8.95 -61.50 -33.69
CA SER A 35 8.03 -60.45 -34.17
C SER A 35 8.14 -59.03 -33.58
N SER A 36 8.89 -58.20 -34.32
CA SER A 36 8.57 -56.84 -34.76
C SER A 36 7.70 -55.94 -33.87
N SER A 37 8.31 -54.88 -33.32
CA SER A 37 7.74 -53.52 -33.33
C SER A 37 8.78 -52.52 -32.82
N SER A 38 8.99 -51.46 -33.59
CA SER A 38 9.86 -50.33 -33.27
C SER A 38 9.32 -49.56 -32.06
N ILE A 39 10.05 -49.60 -30.94
CA ILE A 39 9.88 -48.69 -29.82
C ILE A 39 11.06 -47.71 -29.87
N SER A 40 10.80 -46.49 -30.32
CA SER A 40 11.74 -45.39 -30.13
C SER A 40 11.72 -45.01 -28.65
N SER A 41 12.87 -45.19 -28.02
CA SER A 41 13.19 -44.78 -26.65
C SER A 41 12.74 -43.36 -26.35
N GLY A 42 12.00 -43.20 -25.25
CA GLY A 42 11.67 -41.92 -24.66
C GLY A 42 12.93 -41.16 -24.26
N GLY A 43 13.13 -40.02 -24.91
CA GLY A 43 13.92 -38.93 -24.34
C GLY A 43 13.06 -38.24 -23.30
N SER A 44 13.40 -38.42 -22.02
CA SER A 44 12.94 -37.53 -20.97
C SER A 44 13.60 -36.17 -21.20
N SER A 45 12.92 -35.28 -21.93
CA SER A 45 13.22 -33.86 -21.84
C SER A 45 12.63 -33.37 -20.52
N SER A 46 13.48 -33.19 -19.53
CA SER A 46 13.22 -32.30 -18.41
C SER A 46 12.97 -30.91 -18.97
N SER A 47 11.70 -30.59 -19.28
CA SER A 47 11.28 -29.22 -19.55
C SER A 47 11.29 -28.49 -18.22
N SER A 48 12.39 -27.81 -17.92
CA SER A 48 12.32 -26.63 -17.06
C SER A 48 11.34 -25.67 -17.74
N SER A 49 10.15 -25.53 -17.18
CA SER A 49 9.17 -24.52 -17.59
C SER A 49 9.73 -23.13 -17.26
N GLN A 50 10.59 -22.61 -18.13
CA GLN A 50 10.81 -21.17 -18.24
C GLN A 50 9.45 -20.58 -18.59
N GLY A 51 8.83 -19.86 -17.64
CA GLY A 51 7.49 -19.30 -17.79
C GLY A 51 7.40 -18.48 -19.07
N GLN A 52 6.40 -18.76 -19.90
CA GLN A 52 6.11 -17.91 -21.05
C GLN A 52 5.49 -16.62 -20.51
N TYR A 53 6.30 -15.56 -20.45
CA TYR A 53 5.84 -14.23 -20.09
C TYR A 53 5.35 -13.49 -21.34
N GLU A 54 4.23 -12.80 -21.22
CA GLU A 54 3.80 -11.79 -22.20
C GLU A 54 4.44 -10.44 -21.83
N THR A 55 4.71 -9.59 -22.82
CA THR A 55 5.23 -8.23 -22.56
C THR A 55 4.08 -7.23 -22.48
N LEU A 56 3.98 -6.48 -21.39
CA LEU A 56 3.03 -5.36 -21.31
C LEU A 56 3.63 -4.14 -22.04
N PRO A 57 2.91 -3.51 -22.99
CA PRO A 57 3.41 -2.34 -23.70
C PRO A 57 3.67 -1.16 -22.75
N LYS A 58 4.72 -0.39 -23.01
CA LYS A 58 5.05 0.82 -22.22
C LYS A 58 4.02 1.94 -22.38
N GLU A 59 3.35 2.01 -23.51
CA GLU A 59 2.30 2.98 -23.77
C GLU A 59 1.07 2.28 -24.33
N ILE A 60 -0.09 2.54 -23.74
CA ILE A 60 -1.38 1.99 -24.12
C ILE A 60 -2.28 3.19 -24.47
N THR A 61 -2.46 3.43 -25.76
CA THR A 61 -3.18 4.59 -26.31
C THR A 61 -4.55 4.24 -26.90
N ALA A 62 -4.91 2.95 -26.88
CA ALA A 62 -6.20 2.43 -27.27
C ALA A 62 -6.58 1.29 -26.34
N ASP A 63 -7.88 0.99 -26.26
CA ASP A 63 -8.40 -0.07 -25.41
C ASP A 63 -7.66 -1.39 -25.62
N MET A 64 -7.22 -1.99 -24.52
CA MET A 64 -6.45 -3.22 -24.51
C MET A 64 -7.03 -4.16 -23.47
N THR A 65 -7.35 -5.38 -23.89
CA THR A 65 -7.70 -6.48 -22.98
C THR A 65 -6.55 -7.46 -22.91
N LEU A 66 -6.03 -7.70 -21.71
CA LEU A 66 -5.00 -8.69 -21.48
C LEU A 66 -5.57 -10.11 -21.59
N LYS A 67 -4.69 -11.10 -21.79
CA LYS A 67 -5.06 -12.51 -21.81
C LYS A 67 -5.30 -13.02 -20.39
N ALA A 68 -6.46 -13.60 -20.15
CA ALA A 68 -6.83 -14.15 -18.84
C ALA A 68 -5.84 -15.23 -18.37
N GLY A 69 -5.49 -15.19 -17.07
CA GLY A 69 -4.57 -16.14 -16.43
C GLY A 69 -3.12 -16.07 -16.91
N ALA A 70 -2.77 -15.13 -17.80
CA ALA A 70 -1.40 -14.95 -18.26
C ALA A 70 -0.56 -14.19 -17.23
N ILE A 71 0.76 -14.29 -17.40
CA ILE A 71 1.73 -13.48 -16.66
C ILE A 71 2.31 -12.47 -17.63
N TYR A 72 2.11 -11.20 -17.34
CA TYR A 72 2.70 -10.08 -18.05
C TYR A 72 3.91 -9.56 -17.30
N LYS A 73 4.96 -9.15 -18.02
CA LYS A 73 6.09 -8.45 -17.45
C LYS A 73 6.40 -7.16 -18.20
N TYR A 74 7.02 -6.21 -17.50
CA TYR A 74 7.46 -4.94 -18.06
C TYR A 74 8.63 -4.35 -17.27
N SER A 75 9.36 -3.45 -17.91
CA SER A 75 10.45 -2.71 -17.29
C SER A 75 10.28 -1.21 -17.50
N GLY A 76 10.42 -0.44 -16.42
CA GLY A 76 10.18 1.00 -16.37
C GLY A 76 8.68 1.32 -16.30
N LYS A 77 8.32 2.53 -16.74
CA LYS A 77 6.93 3.00 -16.73
C LYS A 77 6.07 2.36 -17.81
N VAL A 78 4.89 1.89 -17.43
CA VAL A 78 3.75 1.63 -18.32
C VAL A 78 2.74 2.75 -18.13
N ASN A 79 2.28 3.33 -19.24
CA ASN A 79 1.37 4.46 -19.22
C ASN A 79 0.11 4.16 -20.03
N VAL A 80 -1.05 4.17 -19.37
CA VAL A 80 -2.36 4.08 -20.00
C VAL A 80 -2.87 5.50 -20.23
N LYS A 81 -2.88 5.90 -21.50
CA LYS A 81 -3.20 7.26 -21.95
C LYS A 81 -4.69 7.44 -22.13
N SER A 82 -5.22 8.59 -21.72
CA SER A 82 -6.63 8.94 -21.99
C SER A 82 -6.90 8.95 -23.51
N PRO A 83 -8.05 8.40 -23.98
CA PRO A 83 -9.16 7.83 -23.21
C PRO A 83 -9.12 6.29 -23.08
N ALA A 84 -7.96 5.66 -23.22
CA ALA A 84 -7.84 4.21 -23.30
C ALA A 84 -8.26 3.49 -22.02
N VAL A 85 -8.80 2.28 -22.20
CA VAL A 85 -9.13 1.36 -21.11
C VAL A 85 -8.19 0.14 -21.15
N LEU A 86 -7.45 -0.06 -20.06
CA LEU A 86 -6.74 -1.32 -19.81
C LEU A 86 -7.66 -2.26 -19.05
N THR A 87 -8.03 -3.38 -19.67
CA THR A 87 -8.82 -4.45 -19.04
C THR A 87 -7.94 -5.62 -18.69
N VAL A 88 -7.91 -5.98 -17.40
CA VAL A 88 -7.14 -7.08 -16.83
C VAL A 88 -8.11 -8.16 -16.36
N PRO A 89 -8.19 -9.32 -17.02
CA PRO A 89 -9.08 -10.38 -16.56
C PRO A 89 -8.60 -11.06 -15.26
N ALA A 90 -9.52 -11.69 -14.54
CA ALA A 90 -9.25 -12.46 -13.34
C ALA A 90 -8.08 -13.47 -13.50
N GLY A 91 -7.34 -13.70 -12.41
CA GLY A 91 -6.19 -14.61 -12.35
C GLY A 91 -4.93 -14.13 -13.10
N THR A 92 -4.96 -12.96 -13.72
CA THR A 92 -3.79 -12.39 -14.41
C THR A 92 -2.76 -11.90 -13.39
N LYS A 93 -1.47 -12.11 -13.68
CA LYS A 93 -0.35 -11.50 -12.95
C LYS A 93 0.36 -10.46 -13.81
N ILE A 94 0.70 -9.32 -13.24
CA ILE A 94 1.43 -8.23 -13.90
C ILE A 94 2.68 -7.92 -13.08
N ALA A 95 3.85 -8.06 -13.68
CA ALA A 95 5.13 -8.12 -12.98
C ALA A 95 6.12 -7.03 -13.43
N GLY A 96 6.50 -6.12 -12.52
CA GLY A 96 7.57 -5.16 -12.74
C GLY A 96 8.95 -5.82 -12.63
N GLU A 97 9.86 -5.55 -13.57
CA GLU A 97 11.19 -6.18 -13.59
C GLU A 97 12.21 -5.48 -12.68
N THR A 98 11.98 -4.22 -12.33
CA THR A 98 12.92 -3.38 -11.57
C THR A 98 12.19 -2.54 -10.52
N PRO A 99 12.89 -2.05 -9.47
CA PRO A 99 12.31 -1.11 -8.49
C PRO A 99 11.64 0.11 -9.14
N ALA A 100 12.22 0.65 -10.23
CA ALA A 100 11.66 1.76 -10.99
C ALA A 100 10.54 1.38 -11.99
N SER A 101 10.00 0.15 -11.94
CA SER A 101 8.91 -0.29 -12.82
C SER A 101 7.56 -0.02 -12.16
N PHE A 102 6.73 0.82 -12.76
CA PHE A 102 5.41 1.18 -12.23
C PHE A 102 4.39 1.39 -13.35
N ILE A 103 3.11 1.37 -13.00
CA ILE A 103 2.00 1.55 -13.94
C ILE A 103 1.26 2.83 -13.58
N VAL A 104 1.03 3.67 -14.59
CA VAL A 104 0.22 4.88 -14.46
C VAL A 104 -1.03 4.74 -15.33
N ILE A 105 -2.18 5.02 -14.72
CA ILE A 105 -3.45 5.26 -15.39
C ILE A 105 -3.67 6.77 -15.37
N GLU A 106 -3.45 7.45 -16.50
CA GLU A 106 -3.58 8.91 -16.57
C GLU A 106 -5.03 9.38 -16.41
N ALA A 107 -5.21 10.64 -16.01
CA ALA A 107 -6.52 11.24 -15.87
C ALA A 107 -7.35 11.11 -17.17
N GLY A 108 -8.50 10.44 -17.08
CA GLY A 108 -9.39 10.16 -18.21
C GLY A 108 -9.15 8.81 -18.90
N ALA A 109 -8.05 8.11 -18.59
CA ALA A 109 -7.89 6.68 -18.88
C ALA A 109 -8.56 5.83 -17.78
N LYS A 110 -8.69 4.51 -18.02
CA LYS A 110 -9.29 3.59 -17.05
C LYS A 110 -8.52 2.29 -16.90
N LEU A 111 -8.54 1.76 -15.68
CA LEU A 111 -8.13 0.40 -15.36
C LEU A 111 -9.34 -0.42 -14.91
N ASN A 112 -9.68 -1.45 -15.68
CA ASN A 112 -10.69 -2.42 -15.30
C ASN A 112 -9.99 -3.72 -14.89
N ALA A 113 -9.70 -3.85 -13.61
CA ALA A 113 -9.06 -5.01 -12.99
C ALA A 113 -10.04 -5.66 -11.99
N VAL A 114 -10.97 -6.46 -12.54
CA VAL A 114 -12.01 -7.15 -11.77
C VAL A 114 -11.67 -8.63 -11.68
N GLY A 115 -10.97 -8.99 -10.60
CA GLY A 115 -10.68 -10.36 -10.24
C GLY A 115 -11.84 -11.04 -9.53
N THR A 116 -11.57 -12.21 -8.97
CA THR A 116 -12.50 -12.87 -8.05
C THR A 116 -11.77 -13.32 -6.79
N LYS A 117 -12.53 -13.63 -5.74
CA LYS A 117 -12.04 -14.32 -4.54
C LYS A 117 -11.13 -15.51 -4.83
N ALA A 118 -11.44 -16.30 -5.87
CA ALA A 118 -10.70 -17.52 -6.21
C ALA A 118 -9.55 -17.25 -7.19
N GLU A 119 -9.66 -16.20 -7.99
CA GLU A 119 -8.71 -15.82 -9.03
C GLU A 119 -8.46 -14.30 -8.96
N PRO A 120 -7.80 -13.82 -7.90
CA PRO A 120 -7.47 -12.41 -7.78
C PRO A 120 -6.50 -11.99 -8.89
N ILE A 121 -6.50 -10.70 -9.22
CA ILE A 121 -5.49 -10.10 -10.09
C ILE A 121 -4.31 -9.68 -9.21
N VAL A 122 -3.09 -10.02 -9.62
CA VAL A 122 -1.88 -9.73 -8.84
C VAL A 122 -0.96 -8.78 -9.60
N PHE A 123 -0.71 -7.61 -9.03
CA PHE A 123 0.37 -6.70 -9.43
C PHE A 123 1.56 -6.91 -8.49
N THR A 124 2.73 -7.24 -9.03
CA THR A 124 3.90 -7.61 -8.22
C THR A 124 5.23 -7.41 -8.95
N SER A 125 6.32 -7.90 -8.38
CA SER A 125 7.64 -7.95 -9.01
C SER A 125 7.84 -9.24 -9.81
N LEU A 126 8.76 -9.23 -10.78
CA LEU A 126 9.16 -10.45 -11.48
C LEU A 126 9.80 -11.46 -10.52
N LYS A 127 10.49 -10.99 -9.48
CA LYS A 127 11.08 -11.84 -8.44
C LYS A 127 10.03 -12.65 -7.69
N ASP A 128 8.87 -12.07 -7.38
CA ASP A 128 7.78 -12.77 -6.68
C ASP A 128 7.19 -13.87 -7.57
N VAL A 129 6.95 -13.54 -8.83
CA VAL A 129 6.47 -14.51 -9.83
C VAL A 129 7.44 -15.69 -9.99
N GLU A 130 8.74 -15.45 -9.87
CA GLU A 130 9.80 -16.46 -9.94
C GLU A 130 10.07 -17.19 -8.61
N GLY A 131 9.33 -16.87 -7.54
CA GLY A 131 9.49 -17.47 -6.23
C GLY A 131 10.78 -17.06 -5.51
N GLN A 132 11.31 -15.89 -5.83
CA GLN A 132 12.57 -15.34 -5.29
C GLN A 132 12.32 -14.28 -4.20
N SER A 133 11.08 -13.82 -4.03
CA SER A 133 10.71 -12.82 -3.03
C SER A 133 10.37 -13.47 -1.70
N GLY A 134 10.78 -12.81 -0.62
CA GLY A 134 10.40 -13.19 0.74
C GLY A 134 9.10 -12.51 1.17
N GLN A 135 8.42 -13.09 2.17
CA GLN A 135 7.13 -12.60 2.66
C GLN A 135 7.11 -11.11 3.01
N ASN A 136 8.10 -10.61 3.76
CA ASN A 136 8.16 -9.20 4.15
C ASN A 136 9.04 -8.34 3.23
N LYS A 137 9.29 -8.79 1.99
CA LYS A 137 10.04 -7.98 1.03
C LYS A 137 9.18 -6.83 0.52
N ALA A 138 9.82 -5.73 0.22
CA ALA A 138 9.27 -4.58 -0.45
C ALA A 138 10.35 -3.97 -1.34
N GLY A 139 10.02 -2.94 -2.12
CA GLY A 139 11.03 -2.26 -2.91
C GLY A 139 11.43 -2.97 -4.20
N GLU A 140 10.64 -3.94 -4.66
CA GLU A 140 11.01 -4.78 -5.79
C GLU A 140 10.47 -4.26 -7.13
N TRP A 141 9.44 -3.42 -7.07
CA TRP A 141 8.88 -2.62 -8.16
C TRP A 141 8.16 -1.40 -7.58
N GLY A 142 7.77 -0.44 -8.43
CA GLY A 142 7.35 0.88 -7.99
C GLY A 142 5.94 0.91 -7.42
N GLY A 143 4.95 0.37 -8.13
CA GLY A 143 3.55 0.41 -7.71
C GLY A 143 2.56 0.76 -8.80
N LEU A 144 1.31 1.01 -8.39
CA LEU A 144 0.20 1.37 -9.26
C LEU A 144 -0.32 2.78 -8.95
N VAL A 145 -0.40 3.64 -9.97
CA VAL A 145 -0.88 5.02 -9.87
C VAL A 145 -2.15 5.20 -10.69
N LEU A 146 -3.22 5.67 -10.06
CA LEU A 146 -4.46 6.08 -10.71
C LEU A 146 -4.64 7.60 -10.56
N ALA A 147 -4.56 8.31 -11.68
CA ALA A 147 -4.84 9.73 -11.75
C ALA A 147 -6.29 9.99 -12.19
N GLY A 148 -6.87 11.09 -11.71
CA GLY A 148 -8.22 11.53 -12.04
C GLY A 148 -8.38 13.05 -12.00
N ASN A 149 -9.57 13.51 -12.36
CA ASN A 149 -9.92 14.95 -12.42
C ASN A 149 -10.87 15.39 -11.30
N ALA A 150 -10.90 14.67 -10.16
CA ALA A 150 -11.69 15.08 -9.00
C ALA A 150 -10.97 16.18 -8.19
N TYR A 151 -11.70 16.87 -7.33
CA TYR A 151 -11.19 17.99 -6.55
C TYR A 151 -9.96 17.63 -5.71
N THR A 152 -8.94 18.48 -5.79
CA THR A 152 -7.82 18.53 -4.85
C THR A 152 -7.71 19.96 -4.33
N HIS A 153 -7.13 20.13 -3.15
CA HIS A 153 -6.89 21.47 -2.61
C HIS A 153 -5.89 22.27 -3.46
N TYR A 154 -4.99 21.60 -4.17
CA TYR A 154 -3.96 22.20 -5.03
C TYR A 154 -4.44 22.67 -6.40
N GLY A 155 -5.69 22.38 -6.75
CA GLY A 155 -6.17 22.55 -8.11
C GLY A 155 -5.70 21.39 -9.01
N VAL A 156 -5.04 21.73 -10.13
CA VAL A 156 -4.29 20.75 -10.92
C VAL A 156 -2.89 20.60 -10.34
N ALA A 157 -2.57 19.38 -9.90
CA ALA A 157 -1.32 19.00 -9.29
C ALA A 157 -0.54 18.03 -10.18
N LYS A 158 0.72 17.81 -9.81
CA LYS A 158 1.61 16.84 -10.44
C LYS A 158 1.95 15.75 -9.44
N TYR A 159 2.02 14.51 -9.90
CA TYR A 159 2.47 13.41 -9.07
C TYR A 159 3.96 13.55 -8.79
N GLU A 160 4.37 13.38 -7.53
CA GLU A 160 5.73 13.74 -7.11
C GLU A 160 6.81 12.84 -7.73
N ALA A 161 6.54 11.54 -7.83
CA ALA A 161 7.46 10.57 -8.40
C ALA A 161 7.52 10.63 -9.93
N ASP A 162 6.56 11.31 -10.57
CA ASP A 162 6.55 11.56 -12.01
C ASP A 162 5.76 12.83 -12.36
N GLU A 163 6.48 13.95 -12.47
CA GLU A 163 5.90 15.26 -12.80
C GLU A 163 5.20 15.34 -14.19
N THR A 164 5.31 14.29 -15.02
CA THR A 164 4.55 14.19 -16.28
C THR A 164 3.12 13.72 -16.09
N VAL A 165 2.78 13.24 -14.89
CA VAL A 165 1.43 12.80 -14.51
C VAL A 165 0.73 13.93 -13.79
N GLU A 166 -0.27 14.52 -14.45
CA GLU A 166 -1.13 15.56 -13.88
C GLU A 166 -2.44 14.94 -13.36
N PHE A 167 -2.95 15.50 -12.27
CA PHE A 167 -4.23 15.11 -11.67
C PHE A 167 -4.93 16.32 -11.05
N GLY A 168 -6.20 16.15 -10.71
CA GLY A 168 -7.01 17.19 -10.10
C GLY A 168 -7.73 18.08 -11.11
N CYS A 169 -8.22 19.22 -10.63
CA CYS A 169 -9.04 20.16 -11.39
C CYS A 169 -8.89 21.56 -10.79
N ASP A 170 -9.16 22.61 -11.57
CA ASP A 170 -9.05 23.99 -11.10
C ASP A 170 -10.15 24.83 -11.76
N GLU A 171 -11.29 24.95 -11.07
CA GLU A 171 -12.44 25.70 -11.59
C GLU A 171 -12.11 27.19 -11.81
N SER A 172 -11.16 27.75 -11.04
CA SER A 172 -10.72 29.14 -11.21
C SER A 172 -9.99 29.36 -12.54
N LYS A 173 -9.40 28.29 -13.10
CA LYS A 173 -8.76 28.25 -14.42
C LYS A 173 -9.65 27.62 -15.50
N GLY A 174 -10.91 27.33 -15.19
CA GLY A 174 -11.86 26.72 -16.12
C GLY A 174 -11.66 25.21 -16.35
N ILE A 175 -10.91 24.53 -15.49
CA ILE A 175 -10.71 23.08 -15.53
C ILE A 175 -11.74 22.46 -14.57
N ALA A 176 -12.83 21.93 -15.13
CA ALA A 176 -13.97 21.45 -14.36
C ALA A 176 -13.61 20.27 -13.45
N CYS A 177 -14.07 20.32 -12.20
CA CYS A 177 -13.92 19.23 -11.25
C CYS A 177 -14.93 18.11 -11.51
N GLN A 178 -14.44 16.90 -11.70
CA GLN A 178 -15.25 15.71 -11.99
C GLN A 178 -15.25 14.77 -10.78
N ASN A 179 -15.91 15.21 -9.71
CA ASN A 179 -15.92 14.49 -8.42
C ASN A 179 -16.60 13.11 -8.48
N ASP A 180 -17.43 12.86 -9.48
CA ASP A 180 -18.15 11.61 -9.73
C ASP A 180 -17.55 10.77 -10.88
N GLN A 181 -16.43 11.20 -11.47
CA GLN A 181 -15.78 10.44 -12.54
C GLN A 181 -15.24 9.10 -12.05
N SER A 182 -15.06 8.17 -12.98
CA SER A 182 -14.52 6.84 -12.74
C SER A 182 -13.18 6.67 -13.45
N SER A 183 -12.13 6.39 -12.67
CA SER A 183 -10.83 5.93 -13.16
C SER A 183 -10.79 4.41 -13.42
N GLY A 184 -11.94 3.73 -13.35
CA GLY A 184 -12.10 2.29 -13.57
C GLY A 184 -12.59 1.52 -12.34
N ASP A 185 -12.45 0.20 -12.42
CA ASP A 185 -12.93 -0.76 -11.41
C ASP A 185 -11.80 -1.70 -10.98
N LEU A 186 -11.45 -1.67 -9.70
CA LEU A 186 -10.50 -2.58 -9.06
C LEU A 186 -11.25 -3.40 -8.02
N GLU A 187 -11.42 -4.69 -8.27
CA GLU A 187 -12.05 -5.62 -7.32
C GLU A 187 -11.28 -6.93 -7.22
N TYR A 188 -11.00 -7.42 -6.00
CA TYR A 188 -10.14 -8.58 -5.76
C TYR A 188 -8.76 -8.43 -6.40
N VAL A 189 -8.10 -7.32 -6.07
CA VAL A 189 -6.75 -6.97 -6.53
C VAL A 189 -5.75 -7.13 -5.40
N VAL A 190 -4.61 -7.72 -5.69
CA VAL A 190 -3.48 -7.85 -4.75
C VAL A 190 -2.27 -7.12 -5.33
N VAL A 191 -1.70 -6.21 -4.56
CA VAL A 191 -0.46 -5.48 -4.86
C VAL A 191 0.61 -5.99 -3.90
N LYS A 192 1.72 -6.56 -4.40
CA LYS A 192 2.78 -7.14 -3.56
C LYS A 192 4.15 -6.55 -3.86
N HIS A 193 4.95 -6.30 -2.83
CA HIS A 193 6.39 -5.97 -2.90
C HIS A 193 6.70 -4.65 -3.62
N SER A 194 5.77 -3.70 -3.57
CA SER A 194 5.85 -2.36 -4.18
C SER A 194 6.73 -1.40 -3.38
N GLY A 195 6.80 -0.15 -3.85
CA GLY A 195 7.53 0.93 -3.20
C GLY A 195 8.85 1.26 -3.90
N PHE A 196 9.15 2.52 -4.15
CA PHE A 196 10.48 2.93 -4.64
C PHE A 196 10.70 4.45 -4.53
N GLU A 197 11.73 4.86 -3.80
CA GLU A 197 12.22 6.25 -3.76
C GLU A 197 12.90 6.59 -5.11
N VAL A 198 12.22 7.39 -5.95
CA VAL A 198 12.74 7.78 -7.26
C VAL A 198 13.78 8.89 -7.17
N GLU A 199 13.58 9.79 -6.21
CA GLU A 199 14.47 10.86 -5.78
C GLU A 199 14.28 11.01 -4.27
N LYS A 200 15.21 11.71 -3.61
CA LYS A 200 15.08 11.94 -2.17
C LYS A 200 13.74 12.61 -1.83
N ASP A 201 13.01 12.02 -0.88
CA ASP A 201 11.71 12.49 -0.41
C ASP A 201 10.66 12.54 -1.55
N LYS A 202 10.76 11.62 -2.52
CA LYS A 202 9.81 11.40 -3.62
C LYS A 202 9.68 9.91 -3.94
N GLU A 203 8.56 9.34 -3.57
CA GLU A 203 8.40 7.90 -3.52
C GLU A 203 7.22 7.39 -4.38
N LEU A 204 7.35 6.15 -4.85
CA LEU A 204 6.25 5.37 -5.39
C LEU A 204 5.69 4.50 -4.27
N ASN A 205 4.35 4.36 -4.21
CA ASN A 205 3.63 3.64 -3.16
C ASN A 205 3.06 2.30 -3.63
N GLY A 206 2.39 1.55 -2.75
CA GLY A 206 1.63 0.38 -3.18
C GLY A 206 0.52 0.73 -4.16
N LEU A 207 -0.44 1.53 -3.70
CA LEU A 207 -1.49 2.09 -4.52
C LEU A 207 -1.54 3.61 -4.32
N SER A 208 -1.39 4.35 -5.40
CA SER A 208 -1.43 5.80 -5.41
C SER A 208 -2.73 6.27 -6.07
N LEU A 209 -3.57 7.01 -5.35
CA LEU A 209 -4.84 7.54 -5.85
C LEU A 209 -4.79 9.07 -5.87
N ALA A 210 -4.57 9.64 -7.06
CA ALA A 210 -4.39 11.08 -7.21
C ALA A 210 -5.61 11.70 -7.91
N GLY A 211 -6.41 12.48 -7.19
CA GLY A 211 -7.60 13.14 -7.74
C GLY A 211 -8.67 12.16 -8.25
N VAL A 212 -8.81 10.98 -7.63
CA VAL A 212 -9.72 9.93 -8.09
C VAL A 212 -11.17 10.23 -7.67
N GLY A 213 -12.10 10.10 -8.62
CA GLY A 213 -13.51 10.40 -8.41
C GLY A 213 -14.30 9.25 -7.77
N SER A 214 -15.45 9.61 -7.19
CA SER A 214 -16.35 8.69 -6.46
C SER A 214 -17.03 7.63 -7.33
N GLY A 215 -16.99 7.77 -8.66
CA GLY A 215 -17.46 6.75 -9.61
C GLY A 215 -16.48 5.58 -9.80
N THR A 216 -15.27 5.67 -9.24
CA THR A 216 -14.26 4.59 -9.27
C THR A 216 -14.63 3.51 -8.27
N VAL A 217 -14.62 2.25 -8.68
CA VAL A 217 -14.88 1.12 -7.77
C VAL A 217 -13.55 0.61 -7.21
N LEU A 218 -13.38 0.66 -5.89
CA LEU A 218 -12.22 0.13 -5.19
C LEU A 218 -12.71 -0.83 -4.09
N LYS A 219 -12.59 -2.14 -4.33
CA LYS A 219 -13.16 -3.15 -3.42
C LYS A 219 -12.27 -4.36 -3.24
N ASN A 220 -12.18 -4.89 -2.01
CA ASN A 220 -11.38 -6.08 -1.71
C ASN A 220 -9.96 -5.95 -2.30
N ILE A 221 -9.20 -4.97 -1.84
CA ILE A 221 -7.83 -4.70 -2.27
C ILE A 221 -6.89 -5.13 -1.15
N ALA A 222 -5.84 -5.87 -1.50
CA ALA A 222 -4.79 -6.27 -0.58
C ALA A 222 -3.46 -5.66 -1.02
N ILE A 223 -2.75 -4.99 -0.11
CA ILE A 223 -1.43 -4.40 -0.36
C ILE A 223 -0.45 -5.02 0.64
N ILE A 224 0.59 -5.68 0.12
CA ILE A 224 1.45 -6.57 0.90
C ILE A 224 2.92 -6.24 0.61
N GLY A 225 3.60 -5.62 1.55
CA GLY A 225 5.01 -5.23 1.40
C GLY A 225 5.17 -3.99 0.54
N GLY A 226 4.91 -2.81 1.09
CA GLY A 226 5.31 -1.51 0.53
C GLY A 226 6.64 -1.06 1.14
N LEU A 227 7.55 -0.50 0.33
CA LEU A 227 8.77 0.12 0.87
C LEU A 227 8.47 1.47 1.51
N ASP A 228 7.45 2.11 0.98
CA ASP A 228 6.87 3.36 1.45
C ASP A 228 5.42 3.08 1.88
N ASP A 229 4.46 3.90 1.45
CA ASP A 229 3.08 3.72 1.85
C ASP A 229 2.42 2.49 1.26
N GLY A 230 1.49 1.92 2.04
CA GLY A 230 0.55 0.93 1.54
C GLY A 230 -0.34 1.54 0.47
N ILE A 231 -1.10 2.55 0.85
CA ILE A 231 -1.92 3.35 -0.05
C ILE A 231 -1.77 4.82 0.32
N GLU A 232 -1.62 5.65 -0.69
CA GLU A 232 -1.58 7.11 -0.53
C GLU A 232 -2.61 7.77 -1.45
N ILE A 233 -3.35 8.74 -0.91
CA ILE A 233 -4.51 9.34 -1.55
C ILE A 233 -4.39 10.86 -1.56
N TRP A 234 -4.03 11.44 -2.70
CA TRP A 234 -3.95 12.89 -2.87
C TRP A 234 -5.25 13.43 -3.46
N GLY A 235 -6.09 14.00 -2.59
CA GLY A 235 -7.36 14.61 -2.98
C GLY A 235 -8.37 13.60 -3.51
N GLY A 236 -9.46 14.10 -4.09
CA GLY A 236 -10.50 13.30 -4.70
C GLY A 236 -11.61 12.84 -3.74
N ARG A 237 -12.46 11.93 -4.24
CA ARG A 237 -13.72 11.48 -3.61
C ARG A 237 -13.91 9.96 -3.70
N ALA A 238 -12.87 9.21 -4.08
CA ALA A 238 -12.93 7.77 -4.21
C ALA A 238 -13.36 7.11 -2.89
N ASN A 239 -14.20 6.08 -2.96
CA ASN A 239 -14.58 5.28 -1.79
C ASN A 239 -13.93 3.89 -1.90
N ILE A 240 -13.48 3.35 -0.78
CA ILE A 240 -12.79 2.07 -0.69
C ILE A 240 -13.55 1.15 0.28
N ASP A 241 -13.82 -0.08 -0.12
CA ASP A 241 -14.52 -1.08 0.71
C ASP A 241 -13.78 -2.42 0.71
N GLY A 242 -13.21 -2.80 1.86
CA GLY A 242 -12.39 -4.00 2.00
C GLY A 242 -10.95 -3.73 1.59
N LEU A 243 -10.17 -3.11 2.48
CA LEU A 243 -8.75 -2.83 2.29
C LEU A 243 -7.90 -3.59 3.32
N TYR A 244 -7.00 -4.44 2.84
CA TYR A 244 -5.99 -5.09 3.66
C TYR A 244 -4.61 -4.50 3.36
N VAL A 245 -3.91 -4.01 4.38
CA VAL A 245 -2.52 -3.55 4.24
C VAL A 245 -1.64 -4.32 5.21
N TYR A 246 -0.61 -4.97 4.69
CA TYR A 246 0.35 -5.73 5.46
C TYR A 246 1.76 -5.26 5.15
N ASN A 247 2.50 -4.86 6.19
CA ASN A 247 3.91 -4.50 6.10
C ASN A 247 4.19 -3.42 5.03
N ALA A 248 3.39 -2.35 5.00
CA ALA A 248 3.89 -1.05 4.55
C ALA A 248 5.02 -0.63 5.49
N GLN A 249 6.12 -0.14 4.93
CA GLN A 249 7.30 0.24 5.71
C GLN A 249 7.31 1.72 6.06
N ASP A 250 6.43 2.51 5.45
CA ASP A 250 6.00 3.80 5.99
C ASP A 250 4.54 3.78 6.45
N ASP A 251 3.67 4.66 5.96
CA ASP A 251 2.28 4.71 6.39
C ASP A 251 1.43 3.60 5.75
N SER A 252 0.52 3.05 6.54
CA SER A 252 -0.37 2.02 6.00
C SER A 252 -1.48 2.61 5.13
N VAL A 253 -1.97 3.79 5.50
CA VAL A 253 -2.98 4.55 4.78
C VAL A 253 -2.65 6.03 4.97
N ASP A 254 -2.17 6.69 3.92
CA ASP A 254 -1.94 8.14 3.90
C ASP A 254 -3.01 8.83 3.03
N THR A 255 -3.49 9.97 3.48
CA THR A 255 -4.39 10.84 2.74
C THR A 255 -3.94 12.28 2.84
N ASP A 256 -3.93 12.97 1.70
CA ASP A 256 -3.51 14.35 1.60
C ASP A 256 -4.38 15.14 0.59
N LEU A 257 -4.06 16.41 0.39
CA LEU A 257 -4.55 17.33 -0.64
C LEU A 257 -6.08 17.44 -0.76
N GLY A 258 -6.79 17.39 0.36
CA GLY A 258 -8.24 17.60 0.39
C GLY A 258 -9.05 16.35 0.08
N TYR A 259 -8.53 15.16 0.37
CA TYR A 259 -9.27 13.91 0.18
C TYR A 259 -10.51 13.85 1.08
N ARG A 260 -11.67 13.53 0.48
CA ARG A 260 -12.97 13.44 1.18
C ARG A 260 -13.80 12.26 0.70
N GLY A 261 -13.23 11.06 0.82
CA GLY A 261 -13.94 9.80 0.57
C GLY A 261 -14.21 9.00 1.84
N THR A 262 -14.83 7.84 1.67
CA THR A 262 -15.02 6.85 2.73
C THR A 262 -14.10 5.66 2.50
N ILE A 263 -13.34 5.27 3.51
CA ILE A 263 -12.56 4.03 3.53
C ILE A 263 -13.16 3.14 4.62
N GLN A 264 -13.72 2.00 4.19
CA GLN A 264 -14.44 1.11 5.09
C GLN A 264 -13.95 -0.34 5.01
N ASN A 265 -14.10 -1.06 6.13
CA ASN A 265 -13.64 -2.43 6.30
C ASN A 265 -12.14 -2.55 6.02
N VAL A 266 -11.34 -2.01 6.94
CA VAL A 266 -9.90 -1.86 6.77
C VAL A 266 -9.14 -2.65 7.82
N LEU A 267 -8.17 -3.46 7.39
CA LEU A 267 -7.31 -4.23 8.29
C LEU A 267 -5.84 -3.95 7.95
N VAL A 268 -5.14 -3.36 8.91
CA VAL A 268 -3.71 -3.03 8.83
C VAL A 268 -2.91 -3.95 9.76
N ARG A 269 -1.76 -4.43 9.28
CA ARG A 269 -0.78 -5.18 10.08
C ARG A 269 0.64 -4.71 9.76
N GLN A 270 1.26 -3.99 10.68
CA GLN A 270 2.65 -3.56 10.56
C GLN A 270 3.61 -4.63 11.09
N VAL A 271 4.74 -4.81 10.42
CA VAL A 271 5.78 -5.79 10.81
C VAL A 271 7.14 -5.15 10.90
N ASN A 272 7.56 -4.49 9.82
CA ASN A 272 8.65 -3.53 9.79
C ASN A 272 8.05 -2.12 9.72
N VAL A 273 8.73 -1.16 10.34
CA VAL A 273 8.38 0.26 10.35
C VAL A 273 9.68 1.04 10.26
N ASP A 274 9.69 2.15 9.54
CA ASP A 274 10.77 3.12 9.67
C ASP A 274 10.72 3.76 11.07
N LYS A 275 11.90 3.95 11.65
CA LYS A 275 12.10 4.57 12.96
C LYS A 275 13.06 5.75 12.88
N THR A 276 13.44 6.20 11.68
CA THR A 276 14.45 7.25 11.52
C THR A 276 14.05 8.53 12.27
N ASN A 277 12.75 8.85 12.41
CA ASN A 277 12.29 10.00 13.19
C ASN A 277 11.17 9.75 14.22
N ASN A 278 11.06 8.52 14.79
CA ASN A 278 10.04 8.12 15.79
C ASN A 278 8.56 8.23 15.36
N HIS A 279 8.23 8.81 14.20
CA HIS A 279 6.84 9.09 13.79
C HIS A 279 6.58 8.92 12.30
N ASP A 280 7.54 8.42 11.51
CA ASP A 280 7.36 8.36 10.05
C ASP A 280 6.29 7.29 9.71
N SER A 281 6.38 6.08 10.27
CA SER A 281 5.42 5.03 9.93
C SER A 281 4.24 4.92 10.90
N SER A 282 3.02 5.16 10.41
CA SER A 282 1.77 5.05 11.17
C SER A 282 0.74 4.11 10.52
N GLY A 283 -0.25 3.71 11.32
CA GLY A 283 -1.40 2.97 10.83
C GLY A 283 -2.29 3.81 9.92
N MET A 284 -2.29 5.12 10.13
CA MET A 284 -2.95 6.13 9.32
C MET A 284 -2.16 7.43 9.37
N GLU A 285 -2.01 8.08 8.22
CA GLU A 285 -1.62 9.48 8.11
C GLU A 285 -2.77 10.30 7.49
N PHE A 286 -2.95 11.51 8.01
CA PHE A 286 -3.90 12.48 7.52
C PHE A 286 -3.22 13.84 7.41
N GLY A 287 -2.90 14.26 6.18
CA GLY A 287 -2.26 15.53 5.87
C GLY A 287 -3.16 16.51 5.12
N ASN A 288 -2.86 17.79 5.27
CA ASN A 288 -2.87 18.70 4.12
C ASN A 288 -1.41 19.03 3.82
N ASP A 289 -1.06 19.53 2.64
CA ASP A 289 0.25 20.15 2.45
C ASP A 289 0.32 21.52 3.16
N ALA A 290 1.52 21.93 3.58
CA ALA A 290 1.77 23.21 4.25
C ALA A 290 1.26 24.45 3.48
N ASN A 291 1.16 24.38 2.15
CA ASN A 291 0.62 25.46 1.30
C ASN A 291 -0.90 25.35 1.06
N THR A 292 -1.53 24.29 1.57
CA THR A 292 -2.96 23.98 1.42
C THR A 292 -3.73 23.96 2.74
N ILE A 293 -3.10 24.48 3.80
CA ILE A 293 -3.77 24.73 5.07
C ILE A 293 -4.98 25.63 4.81
N THR A 294 -6.15 25.19 5.25
CA THR A 294 -7.41 25.90 5.02
C THR A 294 -8.25 25.97 6.28
N THR A 295 -8.87 27.13 6.48
CA THR A 295 -9.86 27.34 7.55
C THR A 295 -11.26 26.88 7.16
N ASP A 296 -11.43 26.40 5.93
CA ASP A 296 -12.69 25.90 5.37
C ASP A 296 -12.71 24.37 5.41
N ASP A 297 -13.37 23.81 6.43
CA ASP A 297 -13.63 22.37 6.63
C ASP A 297 -14.26 21.68 5.42
N SER A 298 -14.86 22.42 4.49
CA SER A 298 -15.42 21.84 3.27
C SER A 298 -14.35 21.44 2.24
N ASN A 299 -13.11 21.92 2.42
CA ASN A 299 -12.03 21.77 1.46
C ASN A 299 -10.73 21.18 2.04
N CYS A 300 -10.65 20.91 3.34
CA CYS A 300 -9.54 20.18 3.95
C CYS A 300 -9.65 18.66 3.71
N THR A 301 -8.53 17.96 3.85
CA THR A 301 -8.51 16.50 3.96
C THR A 301 -9.37 16.09 5.16
N GLN A 302 -10.40 15.28 4.90
CA GLN A 302 -11.33 14.83 5.93
C GLN A 302 -11.97 13.48 5.53
N PRO A 303 -11.20 12.39 5.51
CA PRO A 303 -11.72 11.07 5.22
C PRO A 303 -12.69 10.58 6.29
N ILE A 304 -13.55 9.64 5.88
CA ILE A 304 -14.42 8.87 6.78
C ILE A 304 -13.88 7.45 6.88
N MET A 305 -13.40 7.07 8.06
CA MET A 305 -12.93 5.73 8.39
C MET A 305 -14.03 4.94 9.09
N ILE A 306 -14.44 3.81 8.51
CA ILE A 306 -15.49 2.95 9.05
C ILE A 306 -14.98 1.53 9.22
N ASN A 307 -15.15 0.94 10.40
CA ASN A 307 -14.78 -0.44 10.67
C ASN A 307 -13.30 -0.69 10.34
N TYR A 308 -12.39 -0.09 11.10
CA TYR A 308 -10.93 -0.21 10.92
C TYR A 308 -10.31 -1.01 12.07
N THR A 309 -9.32 -1.84 11.78
CA THR A 309 -8.41 -2.40 12.77
C THR A 309 -6.97 -2.31 12.31
N GLY A 310 -6.12 -1.68 13.12
CA GLY A 310 -4.68 -1.64 12.90
C GLY A 310 -3.95 -2.41 13.99
N TYR A 311 -3.15 -3.40 13.59
CA TYR A 311 -2.13 -3.99 14.45
C TYR A 311 -0.82 -3.25 14.22
N ILE A 312 -0.50 -2.35 15.13
CA ILE A 312 0.45 -1.25 14.92
C ILE A 312 1.76 -1.51 15.67
N LYS A 313 2.88 -1.27 14.99
CA LYS A 313 4.22 -1.20 15.58
C LYS A 313 4.81 0.20 15.59
N GLY A 314 4.34 1.08 14.70
CA GLY A 314 4.67 2.49 14.64
C GLY A 314 3.63 3.35 15.36
N GLY A 315 3.30 4.50 14.77
CA GLY A 315 2.23 5.37 15.24
C GLY A 315 0.84 4.77 14.96
N GLY A 316 -0.14 5.06 15.82
CA GLY A 316 -1.53 4.67 15.56
C GLY A 316 -2.09 5.52 14.42
N PHE A 317 -2.15 6.83 14.65
CA PHE A 317 -2.37 7.80 13.58
C PHE A 317 -1.51 9.04 13.73
N TYR A 318 -1.24 9.65 12.58
CA TYR A 318 -0.51 10.88 12.41
C TYR A 318 -1.40 11.92 11.71
N ASN A 319 -1.47 13.13 12.25
CA ASN A 319 -2.21 14.23 11.65
C ASN A 319 -1.26 15.39 11.36
N LYS A 320 -1.33 15.94 10.14
CA LYS A 320 -0.52 17.08 9.72
C LYS A 320 -1.41 18.21 9.19
N PHE A 321 -1.02 19.44 9.49
CA PHE A 321 -1.47 20.65 8.79
C PHE A 321 -3.00 20.85 8.75
N ASP A 322 -3.66 20.79 9.90
CA ASP A 322 -5.10 21.02 10.08
C ASP A 322 -6.02 20.03 9.30
N ALA A 323 -5.56 18.82 8.96
CA ALA A 323 -6.44 17.79 8.41
C ALA A 323 -7.46 17.30 9.45
N GLY A 324 -8.66 16.96 9.00
CA GLY A 324 -9.73 16.38 9.82
C GLY A 324 -9.92 14.90 9.55
N MET A 325 -10.78 14.25 10.34
CA MET A 325 -11.03 12.81 10.23
C MET A 325 -12.33 12.43 10.94
N LYS A 326 -13.12 11.55 10.31
CA LYS A 326 -14.38 11.03 10.86
C LYS A 326 -14.28 9.53 11.06
N TRP A 327 -14.80 9.04 12.18
CA TRP A 327 -14.51 7.73 12.71
C TRP A 327 -15.81 7.00 13.05
N ASN A 328 -15.88 5.74 12.66
CA ASN A 328 -16.93 4.84 13.12
C ASN A 328 -16.35 3.44 13.30
N ASN A 329 -16.31 2.93 14.53
CA ASN A 329 -15.77 1.61 14.84
C ASN A 329 -14.31 1.43 14.42
N VAL A 330 -13.43 2.30 14.91
CA VAL A 330 -12.00 2.24 14.61
C VAL A 330 -11.24 1.72 15.84
N LYS A 331 -10.33 0.78 15.62
CA LYS A 331 -9.55 0.13 16.67
C LYS A 331 -8.07 0.07 16.29
N PHE A 332 -7.20 0.45 17.21
CA PHE A 332 -5.77 0.20 17.14
C PHE A 332 -5.38 -0.81 18.21
N VAL A 333 -4.55 -1.78 17.86
CA VAL A 333 -3.93 -2.76 18.74
C VAL A 333 -2.43 -2.56 18.63
N SER A 334 -1.83 -1.97 19.64
CA SER A 334 -0.40 -1.60 19.61
C SER A 334 0.50 -2.74 20.10
N ASP A 335 1.69 -2.84 19.53
CA ASP A 335 2.73 -3.75 19.99
C ASP A 335 3.40 -3.22 21.28
N LYS A 336 3.07 -3.84 22.43
CA LYS A 336 3.63 -3.52 23.76
C LYS A 336 5.16 -3.62 23.85
N THR A 337 5.81 -4.26 22.88
CA THR A 337 7.28 -4.40 22.87
C THR A 337 7.99 -3.19 22.29
N VAL A 338 7.25 -2.23 21.71
CA VAL A 338 7.79 -1.02 21.12
C VAL A 338 7.24 0.20 21.88
N ASP A 339 8.14 1.07 22.33
CA ASP A 339 7.75 2.39 22.86
C ASP A 339 7.54 3.32 21.66
N GLN A 340 6.28 3.58 21.33
CA GLN A 340 5.90 4.50 20.26
C GLN A 340 4.73 5.37 20.67
N GLU A 341 4.79 6.61 20.25
CA GLU A 341 3.67 7.54 20.34
C GLU A 341 2.56 7.11 19.38
N GLN A 342 1.37 6.86 19.92
CA GLN A 342 0.25 6.35 19.12
C GLN A 342 -0.56 7.44 18.42
N VAL A 343 -0.46 8.67 18.90
CA VAL A 343 -1.24 9.81 18.41
C VAL A 343 -0.29 10.99 18.30
N PHE A 344 -0.17 11.55 17.11
CA PHE A 344 0.69 12.70 16.87
C PHE A 344 0.00 13.76 15.99
N PHE A 345 0.17 15.03 16.33
CA PHE A 345 -0.23 16.19 15.52
C PHE A 345 1.01 17.03 15.11
N ARG A 346 1.24 17.28 13.82
CA ARG A 346 2.40 18.04 13.27
C ARG A 346 1.99 19.38 12.68
N GLY A 347 2.69 20.42 13.13
CA GLY A 347 2.70 21.74 12.49
C GLY A 347 2.15 22.84 13.39
N THR A 348 2.00 24.05 12.85
CA THR A 348 1.13 25.05 13.46
C THR A 348 -0.32 24.67 13.17
N ASP A 349 -0.75 23.52 13.71
CA ASP A 349 -2.15 23.13 13.69
C ASP A 349 -2.87 24.17 14.53
N SER A 350 -3.46 25.13 13.83
CA SER A 350 -3.96 26.34 14.45
C SER A 350 -5.41 26.06 14.80
N TYR A 351 -5.63 25.61 16.03
CA TYR A 351 -6.97 25.50 16.65
C TYR A 351 -7.79 26.81 16.62
N ASP A 352 -7.23 27.92 16.11
CA ASP A 352 -7.91 29.19 15.83
C ASP A 352 -8.77 29.15 14.55
N THR A 353 -8.57 28.13 13.71
CA THR A 353 -9.36 27.91 12.49
C THR A 353 -10.39 26.83 12.78
N GLY A 354 -11.63 26.99 12.33
CA GLY A 354 -12.79 26.24 12.83
C GLY A 354 -12.83 24.71 12.58
N GLY A 355 -11.71 24.13 12.13
CA GLY A 355 -11.51 22.73 11.83
C GLY A 355 -11.75 21.83 13.04
N LYS A 356 -12.68 20.90 12.91
CA LYS A 356 -12.95 19.88 13.94
C LYS A 356 -12.25 18.59 13.55
N HIS A 357 -11.25 18.21 14.35
CA HIS A 357 -10.22 17.29 13.90
C HIS A 357 -10.51 15.81 14.15
N ILE A 358 -11.37 15.39 15.11
CA ILE A 358 -11.78 13.99 15.26
C ILE A 358 -13.28 13.94 15.55
N ASP A 359 -14.04 13.21 14.73
CA ASP A 359 -15.49 13.02 14.93
C ASP A 359 -15.84 11.53 14.96
N GLY A 360 -16.03 10.98 16.16
CA GLY A 360 -16.45 9.60 16.39
C GLY A 360 -15.52 8.82 17.32
N PRO A 361 -15.93 7.62 17.79
CA PRO A 361 -15.13 6.85 18.73
C PRO A 361 -13.98 6.08 18.06
N VAL A 362 -12.84 6.04 18.74
CA VAL A 362 -11.63 5.26 18.47
C VAL A 362 -11.19 4.53 19.73
N CYS A 363 -10.79 3.26 19.58
CA CYS A 363 -10.30 2.47 20.70
C CYS A 363 -8.83 2.08 20.50
N PHE A 364 -8.02 2.23 21.54
CA PHE A 364 -6.65 1.75 21.62
C PHE A 364 -6.60 0.56 22.56
N LYS A 365 -5.98 -0.53 22.13
CA LYS A 365 -5.86 -1.77 22.88
C LYS A 365 -4.41 -2.17 23.05
N ASP A 366 -4.13 -2.78 24.20
CA ASP A 366 -2.82 -3.30 24.52
C ASP A 366 -1.74 -2.21 24.45
N THR A 367 -2.07 -1.01 24.94
CA THR A 367 -1.26 0.18 24.69
C THR A 367 -0.40 0.58 25.87
N ALA A 368 0.92 0.60 25.67
CA ALA A 368 1.81 1.47 26.41
C ALA A 368 1.78 2.84 25.71
N MET A 369 0.75 3.63 25.97
CA MET A 369 0.58 4.89 25.25
C MET A 369 1.53 5.93 25.86
N THR A 370 2.60 6.23 25.14
CA THR A 370 3.43 7.39 25.46
C THR A 370 2.83 8.60 24.73
N LEU A 371 2.39 9.59 25.49
CA LEU A 371 2.03 10.91 24.96
C LEU A 371 3.17 11.88 25.26
N THR A 372 3.64 12.57 24.23
CA THR A 372 4.62 13.63 24.31
C THR A 372 3.95 14.98 24.55
N GLN A 373 4.76 15.95 24.96
CA GLN A 373 4.31 17.30 25.29
C GLN A 373 3.78 18.09 24.09
N GLU A 374 4.25 17.76 22.88
CA GLU A 374 3.72 18.35 21.64
C GLU A 374 2.24 17.96 21.43
N ASN A 375 1.80 16.84 22.02
CA ASN A 375 0.40 16.41 21.99
C ASN A 375 -0.44 16.93 23.18
N VAL A 376 0.15 17.72 24.09
CA VAL A 376 -0.50 18.31 25.27
C VAL A 376 -0.46 19.85 25.19
N TYR A 377 -1.31 20.42 24.36
CA TYR A 377 -1.60 21.86 24.35
C TYR A 377 -2.59 22.21 25.50
N SER A 378 -2.60 23.46 25.94
CA SER A 378 -3.59 23.97 26.89
C SER A 378 -4.34 25.15 26.30
N LYS A 379 -5.62 25.29 26.67
CA LYS A 379 -6.43 26.47 26.35
C LYS A 379 -5.64 27.76 26.56
N SER A 380 -5.60 28.58 25.52
CA SER A 380 -5.14 29.97 25.53
C SER A 380 -3.66 30.20 25.89
N ASN A 381 -2.84 30.47 24.88
CA ASN A 381 -1.61 31.28 24.96
C ASN A 381 -0.49 30.90 25.94
N SER A 382 -0.48 29.76 26.63
CA SER A 382 0.71 29.37 27.40
C SER A 382 1.69 28.57 26.53
N LYS A 383 2.77 29.23 26.13
CA LYS A 383 4.02 28.61 25.65
C LYS A 383 4.75 27.80 26.74
N GLU A 384 4.04 27.24 27.71
CA GLU A 384 4.67 26.59 28.87
C GLU A 384 4.28 25.10 28.95
N PRO A 385 5.26 24.21 28.76
CA PRO A 385 5.24 22.79 29.13
C PRO A 385 4.50 22.46 30.44
N LYS A 386 3.44 21.64 30.40
CA LYS A 386 3.02 20.92 31.62
C LYS A 386 4.06 19.87 32.00
N THR A 387 4.53 19.89 33.24
CA THR A 387 5.56 18.99 33.77
C THR A 387 5.03 17.64 34.27
N GLU A 388 3.71 17.45 34.30
CA GLU A 388 3.09 16.20 34.76
C GLU A 388 2.44 15.44 33.60
N LYS A 389 2.97 14.24 33.31
CA LYS A 389 2.48 13.29 32.30
C LYS A 389 1.29 12.49 32.85
N THR A 390 0.12 13.11 33.04
CA THR A 390 -1.11 12.35 33.31
C THR A 390 -1.86 12.15 32.00
N ALA A 391 -2.12 10.89 31.64
CA ALA A 391 -2.61 10.39 30.34
C ALA A 391 -4.04 10.83 29.92
N TYR A 392 -4.56 11.94 30.43
CA TYR A 392 -5.98 12.31 30.31
C TYR A 392 -6.25 13.74 29.81
N ASP A 393 -5.22 14.55 29.54
CA ASP A 393 -5.43 15.91 29.02
C ASP A 393 -5.44 15.93 27.49
N PHE A 394 -6.49 15.36 26.89
CA PHE A 394 -6.90 15.71 25.52
C PHE A 394 -7.95 16.85 25.59
N PHE A 395 -7.84 17.80 24.67
CA PHE A 395 -8.35 19.18 24.71
C PHE A 395 -9.75 19.51 25.19
N VAL A 396 -9.83 20.69 25.83
CA VAL A 396 -11.04 21.51 25.99
C VAL A 396 -10.86 22.79 25.17
N THR A 397 -11.88 23.31 24.49
CA THR A 397 -12.03 24.74 24.08
C THR A 397 -13.46 25.21 24.46
N ASP A 398 -13.64 26.38 25.09
CA ASP A 398 -14.95 26.96 25.48
C ASP A 398 -15.98 26.06 26.20
N GLY A 399 -15.57 25.41 27.31
CA GLY A 399 -16.47 24.53 28.07
C GLY A 399 -17.00 23.31 27.32
N LYS A 400 -16.51 23.03 26.10
CA LYS A 400 -16.78 21.80 25.35
C LYS A 400 -15.45 21.08 25.12
N LEU A 401 -15.37 19.83 25.55
CA LEU A 401 -14.29 18.95 25.18
C LEU A 401 -14.32 18.77 23.65
N LEU A 402 -13.19 18.95 22.98
CA LEU A 402 -13.06 18.52 21.58
C LEU A 402 -12.86 17.01 21.63
N GLY A 403 -14.00 16.30 21.61
CA GLY A 403 -14.12 14.88 21.85
C GLY A 403 -14.64 14.62 23.25
N ASP A 404 -15.87 14.12 23.36
CA ASP A 404 -16.31 13.47 24.60
C ASP A 404 -15.20 12.47 25.01
N PRO A 405 -14.70 12.42 26.26
CA PRO A 405 -13.74 11.40 26.70
C PRO A 405 -14.24 9.96 26.45
N THR A 406 -15.50 9.77 26.05
CA THR A 406 -15.99 8.51 25.47
C THR A 406 -15.53 8.22 24.03
N GLN A 407 -14.96 9.19 23.31
CA GLN A 407 -14.54 9.04 21.91
C GLN A 407 -13.18 8.34 21.83
N ILE A 408 -12.16 8.73 22.60
CA ILE A 408 -10.91 7.96 22.68
C ILE A 408 -10.99 7.00 23.87
N GLN A 409 -11.00 5.70 23.60
CA GLN A 409 -11.13 4.67 24.62
C GLN A 409 -9.88 3.79 24.70
N ILE A 410 -9.26 3.72 25.87
CA ILE A 410 -8.07 2.90 26.10
C ILE A 410 -8.48 1.58 26.76
N ASP A 411 -7.94 0.47 26.25
CA ASP A 411 -8.21 -0.90 26.66
C ASP A 411 -9.72 -1.24 26.73
N SER A 412 -10.51 -0.65 25.83
CA SER A 412 -11.96 -0.82 25.77
C SER A 412 -12.39 -1.78 24.66
N ASP A 413 -13.47 -2.54 24.91
CA ASP A 413 -14.15 -3.39 23.94
C ASP A 413 -15.22 -2.68 23.11
N ALA A 414 -15.43 -1.36 23.28
CA ALA A 414 -16.51 -0.66 22.60
C ALA A 414 -16.34 -0.58 21.07
N CYS A 415 -15.09 -0.58 20.59
CA CYS A 415 -14.79 -0.68 19.17
C CYS A 415 -14.40 -2.12 18.85
N THR A 416 -15.21 -2.75 18.03
CA THR A 416 -14.94 -4.10 17.52
C THR A 416 -13.89 -4.06 16.42
N GLY A 417 -13.91 -3.00 15.59
CA GLY A 417 -13.05 -2.83 14.43
C GLY A 417 -13.24 -3.93 13.37
N ALA A 418 -12.44 -3.85 12.30
CA ALA A 418 -12.40 -4.88 11.27
C ALA A 418 -11.79 -6.21 11.76
N ASP A 419 -12.27 -7.30 11.19
CA ASP A 419 -11.59 -8.59 11.17
C ASP A 419 -11.33 -9.05 9.72
N GLU A 420 -10.58 -10.14 9.55
CA GLU A 420 -10.27 -10.68 8.22
C GLU A 420 -11.53 -10.98 7.40
N ALA A 421 -12.62 -11.42 8.04
CA ALA A 421 -13.88 -11.74 7.37
C ALA A 421 -14.61 -10.48 6.86
N SER A 422 -14.42 -9.33 7.52
CA SER A 422 -14.96 -8.03 7.11
C SER A 422 -14.21 -7.42 5.92
N VAL A 423 -12.90 -7.69 5.80
CA VAL A 423 -12.03 -7.09 4.78
C VAL A 423 -11.90 -7.95 3.53
N TRP A 424 -11.83 -9.28 3.69
CA TRP A 424 -11.68 -10.22 2.59
C TRP A 424 -12.68 -11.36 2.72
N LYS A 425 -13.71 -11.34 1.88
CA LYS A 425 -14.73 -12.42 1.85
C LYS A 425 -14.21 -13.68 1.15
N GLY A 426 -12.90 -13.96 1.20
CA GLY A 426 -12.15 -14.91 0.37
C GLY A 426 -11.65 -16.20 1.02
N LYS A 427 -11.11 -17.13 0.23
CA LYS A 427 -10.27 -18.27 0.63
C LYS A 427 -9.16 -18.19 -0.41
N ALA A 428 -8.07 -17.57 -0.02
CA ALA A 428 -6.94 -17.37 -0.89
C ALA A 428 -6.40 -18.76 -1.32
N GLY A 429 -5.84 -18.83 -2.52
CA GLY A 429 -5.66 -20.05 -3.31
C GLY A 429 -4.61 -21.03 -2.81
N SER A 430 -4.68 -21.52 -1.58
CA SER A 430 -4.01 -22.71 -1.02
C SER A 430 -2.49 -22.92 -1.18
N ASN A 431 -1.71 -22.03 -1.80
CA ASN A 431 -0.28 -22.30 -2.07
C ASN A 431 0.70 -21.14 -1.87
N ASP A 432 0.28 -19.93 -1.46
CA ASP A 432 1.22 -18.88 -1.06
C ASP A 432 1.35 -18.84 0.47
N ALA A 433 2.59 -18.82 0.99
CA ALA A 433 2.86 -18.74 2.43
C ALA A 433 2.46 -17.38 3.03
N LEU A 434 2.28 -16.38 2.17
CA LEU A 434 1.72 -15.06 2.48
C LEU A 434 0.20 -15.04 2.65
N GLU A 435 -0.50 -16.08 2.18
CA GLU A 435 -1.97 -16.21 2.25
C GLU A 435 -2.45 -16.94 3.52
N LYS A 436 -1.54 -17.53 4.31
CA LYS A 436 -1.82 -18.12 5.64
C LYS A 436 -1.41 -17.15 6.73
#